data_AF-A0A352R499-F1
#
_entry.id   AF-A0A352R499-F1
#
_cell.length_a   1.000
_cell.length_b   1.000
_cell.length_c   1.000
_cell.angle_alpha   90.00
_cell.angle_beta   90.00
_cell.angle_gamma   90.00
#
_symmetry.space_group_name_H-M   'P 1'
#
loop_
_entity.id
_entity.type
_entity.pdbx_description
1 polymer ?
#
loop_
_entity_poly.entity_id
_entity_poly.type
_entity_poly.pdbx_seq_one_letter_code
_entity_poly.pdbx_strand_id
1 'polypeptide(L)'
;CYTDRSDNSYLSNGKLIIEAKQESFTGPAEPVDWNTNPGNRTLPYTSARLRTKDKGDWKYGRIEVRAKLPYGQGIWPAIWMMPTDEIYGGWASSGEIDIMEAINLNTNSASHNIHGTIHFGGEWPNNRHAGAHITLQDSNPTTEFHTYTIDWAEDKMRWYVDGIHYGTQIANHWYTDNPIGSSFAPFDQRFHLILNVAVGGQWPGNPNASTQFPQTMEVDYVRVYSCPDSPNTLTSCQ
;
A
#
# COMPACT_ATOMS: atom_id res chain seq x y z
N CYS A 1 -14.54 9.88 0.38
CA CYS A 1 -13.78 10.58 1.44
C CYS A 1 -13.13 9.56 2.35
N TYR A 2 -11.86 9.76 2.69
CA TYR A 2 -11.31 9.10 3.88
C TYR A 2 -11.77 9.86 5.13
N THR A 3 -12.24 9.14 6.13
CA THR A 3 -12.69 9.72 7.41
C THR A 3 -11.95 9.09 8.58
N ASP A 4 -12.01 9.73 9.74
CA ASP A 4 -11.53 9.23 11.03
C ASP A 4 -12.69 8.65 11.89
N ARG A 5 -13.87 8.47 11.30
CA ARG A 5 -15.03 7.90 12.00
C ARG A 5 -14.76 6.44 12.34
N SER A 6 -15.20 6.04 13.54
CA SER A 6 -15.26 4.63 13.95
C SER A 6 -16.12 3.76 13.01
N ASP A 7 -16.93 4.39 12.17
CA ASP A 7 -17.73 3.74 11.15
C ASP A 7 -16.90 3.23 9.97
N ASN A 8 -15.71 3.80 9.72
CA ASN A 8 -14.84 3.43 8.61
C ASN A 8 -13.57 2.71 9.06
N SER A 9 -13.15 2.88 10.33
CA SER A 9 -12.07 2.07 10.90
C SER A 9 -12.30 1.78 12.38
N TYR A 10 -12.27 0.50 12.75
CA TYR A 10 -12.52 0.05 14.12
C TYR A 10 -11.86 -1.29 14.41
N LEU A 11 -11.74 -1.63 15.69
CA LEU A 11 -11.29 -2.96 16.11
C LEU A 11 -12.49 -3.88 16.32
N SER A 12 -12.42 -5.10 15.79
CA SER A 12 -13.42 -6.14 16.00
C SER A 12 -12.77 -7.52 16.06
N ASN A 13 -13.07 -8.29 17.12
CA ASN A 13 -12.55 -9.64 17.31
C ASN A 13 -11.01 -9.76 17.15
N GLY A 14 -10.27 -8.79 17.69
CA GLY A 14 -8.80 -8.76 17.64
C GLY A 14 -8.21 -8.24 16.32
N LYS A 15 -9.03 -7.83 15.35
CA LYS A 15 -8.61 -7.35 14.04
C LYS A 15 -8.88 -5.86 13.87
N LEU A 16 -8.08 -5.19 13.06
CA LEU A 16 -8.44 -3.90 12.48
C LEU A 16 -9.36 -4.12 11.28
N ILE A 17 -10.48 -3.41 11.25
CA ILE A 17 -11.41 -3.38 10.13
C ILE A 17 -11.30 -2.03 9.46
N ILE A 18 -11.08 -2.01 8.14
CA ILE A 18 -11.21 -0.82 7.29
C ILE A 18 -12.42 -1.03 6.39
N GLU A 19 -13.45 -0.21 6.57
CA GLU A 19 -14.76 -0.40 5.95
C GLU A 19 -15.09 0.75 4.98
N ALA A 20 -15.21 0.39 3.71
CA ALA A 20 -15.69 1.27 2.65
C ALA A 20 -17.21 1.19 2.55
N LYS A 21 -17.89 2.33 2.56
CA LYS A 21 -19.35 2.45 2.54
C LYS A 21 -19.82 3.29 1.37
N GLN A 22 -21.00 2.95 0.85
CA GLN A 22 -21.77 3.83 -0.01
C GLN A 22 -22.63 4.74 0.85
N GLU A 23 -22.18 5.98 1.04
CA GLU A 23 -22.92 7.02 1.74
C GLU A 23 -22.51 8.40 1.20
N SER A 24 -23.44 9.35 1.21
CA SER A 24 -23.13 10.74 0.85
C SER A 24 -22.45 11.41 2.05
N PHE A 25 -21.21 11.86 1.85
CA PHE A 25 -20.42 12.49 2.92
C PHE A 25 -19.63 13.69 2.42
N THR A 26 -19.68 14.78 3.19
CA THR A 26 -18.88 15.99 2.94
C THR A 26 -17.67 16.00 3.86
N GLY A 27 -16.48 15.94 3.27
CA GLY A 27 -15.21 16.04 3.99
C GLY A 27 -14.13 16.67 3.11
N PRO A 28 -12.85 16.60 3.52
CA PRO A 28 -11.74 17.10 2.72
C PRO A 28 -11.77 16.52 1.30
N ALA A 29 -11.58 17.38 0.29
CA ALA A 29 -11.67 16.99 -1.12
C ALA A 29 -10.46 16.15 -1.58
N GLU A 30 -9.33 16.28 -0.91
CA GLU A 30 -8.12 15.47 -1.07
C GLU A 30 -7.63 15.03 0.32
N PRO A 31 -6.75 14.03 0.40
CA PRO A 31 -6.08 13.69 1.65
C PRO A 31 -5.45 14.94 2.27
N VAL A 32 -5.74 15.18 3.55
CA VAL A 32 -5.29 16.38 4.30
C VAL A 32 -3.76 16.55 4.32
N ASP A 33 -3.02 15.48 4.05
CA ASP A 33 -1.58 15.44 4.02
C ASP A 33 -0.93 15.82 2.69
N TRP A 34 -1.73 16.01 1.63
CA TRP A 34 -1.22 16.55 0.37
C TRP A 34 -0.95 18.06 0.44
N ASN A 35 -1.38 18.72 1.53
CA ASN A 35 -1.17 20.15 1.77
C ASN A 35 -1.62 21.07 0.61
N THR A 36 -2.60 20.63 -0.16
CA THR A 36 -3.16 21.30 -1.34
C THR A 36 -4.33 22.22 -1.01
N ASN A 37 -4.81 22.23 0.24
CA ASN A 37 -6.01 22.92 0.75
C ASN A 37 -7.17 23.00 -0.28
N PRO A 38 -7.68 21.86 -0.77
CA PRO A 38 -8.68 21.84 -1.84
C PRO A 38 -10.11 22.16 -1.34
N GLY A 39 -10.26 22.51 -0.05
CA GLY A 39 -11.55 22.64 0.61
C GLY A 39 -12.26 21.30 0.83
N ASN A 40 -13.58 21.37 1.00
CA ASN A 40 -14.44 20.20 1.20
C ASN A 40 -15.19 19.83 -0.08
N ARG A 41 -15.46 18.52 -0.25
CA ARG A 41 -16.28 17.98 -1.33
C ARG A 41 -17.23 16.92 -0.78
N THR A 42 -18.44 16.89 -1.31
CA THR A 42 -19.38 15.79 -1.09
C THR A 42 -19.03 14.64 -2.03
N LEU A 43 -18.68 13.49 -1.48
CA LEU A 43 -18.38 12.27 -2.23
C LEU A 43 -19.39 11.16 -1.90
N PRO A 44 -19.68 10.25 -2.85
CA PRO A 44 -20.69 9.20 -2.68
C PRO A 44 -20.22 7.97 -1.89
N TYR A 45 -18.97 7.99 -1.40
CA TYR A 45 -18.39 6.90 -0.65
C TYR A 45 -17.52 7.41 0.51
N THR A 46 -17.50 6.67 1.61
CA THR A 46 -16.54 6.85 2.72
C THR A 46 -15.66 5.61 2.86
N SER A 47 -14.47 5.78 3.42
CA SER A 47 -13.54 4.71 3.78
C SER A 47 -12.53 5.26 4.81
N ALA A 48 -11.48 4.50 5.12
CA ALA A 48 -10.35 4.98 5.92
C ALA A 48 -9.00 4.77 5.21
N ARG A 49 -8.06 5.67 5.50
CA ARG A 49 -6.63 5.60 5.13
C ARG A 49 -5.83 5.86 6.40
N LEU A 50 -5.31 4.80 6.99
CA LEU A 50 -4.51 4.85 8.21
C LEU A 50 -3.04 4.93 7.85
N ARG A 51 -2.27 5.66 8.67
CA ARG A 51 -0.84 5.82 8.45
C ARG A 51 -0.04 5.82 9.75
N THR A 52 1.21 5.40 9.67
CA THR A 52 2.15 5.39 10.81
C THR A 52 3.13 6.56 10.81
N LYS A 53 2.99 7.55 9.91
CA LYS A 53 3.88 8.72 9.82
C LYS A 53 4.10 9.35 11.20
N ASP A 54 5.37 9.47 11.61
CA ASP A 54 5.82 10.01 12.90
C ASP A 54 5.38 9.21 14.14
N LYS A 55 4.92 7.97 13.94
CA LYS A 55 4.51 7.02 14.99
C LYS A 55 5.25 5.68 14.88
N GLY A 56 5.63 5.32 13.66
CA GLY A 56 6.39 4.14 13.30
C GLY A 56 6.89 4.31 11.88
N ASP A 57 8.21 4.47 11.75
CA ASP A 57 8.89 4.76 10.50
C ASP A 57 10.14 3.88 10.44
N TRP A 58 10.32 3.15 9.35
CA TRP A 58 11.37 2.13 9.23
C TRP A 58 12.25 2.42 8.04
N LYS A 59 13.52 2.05 8.17
CA LYS A 59 14.46 1.95 7.06
C LYS A 59 14.97 0.51 7.06
N TYR A 60 14.67 -0.20 5.99
CA TYR A 60 14.93 -1.64 5.83
C TYR A 60 14.19 -2.53 6.84
N GLY A 61 14.18 -3.83 6.56
CA GLY A 61 13.55 -4.86 7.38
C GLY A 61 12.57 -5.73 6.59
N ARG A 62 11.94 -6.65 7.31
CA ARG A 62 10.79 -7.41 6.81
C ARG A 62 9.52 -6.81 7.39
N ILE A 63 8.54 -6.56 6.54
CA ILE A 63 7.21 -6.11 6.95
C ILE A 63 6.20 -7.16 6.50
N GLU A 64 5.47 -7.73 7.45
CA GLU A 64 4.39 -8.68 7.23
C GLU A 64 3.06 -8.05 7.63
N VAL A 65 2.09 -8.11 6.73
CA VAL A 65 0.71 -7.72 7.00
C VAL A 65 -0.20 -8.89 6.66
N ARG A 66 -0.87 -9.43 7.69
CA ARG A 66 -1.84 -10.51 7.51
C ARG A 66 -3.23 -9.93 7.37
N ALA A 67 -3.81 -10.03 6.18
CA ALA A 67 -5.09 -9.42 5.87
C ALA A 67 -5.98 -10.29 4.97
N LYS A 68 -7.29 -10.04 5.04
CA LYS A 68 -8.30 -10.50 4.09
C LYS A 68 -8.88 -9.28 3.39
N LEU A 69 -8.96 -9.33 2.07
CA LEU A 69 -9.21 -8.18 1.22
C LEU A 69 -10.69 -8.04 0.83
N PRO A 70 -11.15 -6.81 0.53
CA PRO A 70 -12.45 -6.59 -0.08
C PRO A 70 -12.45 -6.97 -1.57
N TYR A 71 -13.62 -6.94 -2.20
CA TYR A 71 -13.81 -7.35 -3.60
C TYR A 71 -14.83 -6.48 -4.34
N GLY A 72 -14.91 -6.67 -5.65
CA GLY A 72 -15.89 -6.00 -6.51
C GLY A 72 -15.31 -4.86 -7.34
N GLN A 73 -16.04 -4.49 -8.39
CA GLN A 73 -15.65 -3.45 -9.35
C GLN A 73 -15.43 -2.10 -8.65
N GLY A 74 -14.33 -1.41 -8.99
CA GLY A 74 -13.98 -0.12 -8.42
C GLY A 74 -13.39 -0.18 -7.01
N ILE A 75 -13.17 -1.37 -6.43
CA ILE A 75 -12.61 -1.52 -5.08
C ILE A 75 -11.10 -1.76 -5.16
N TRP A 76 -10.35 -1.00 -4.38
CA TRP A 76 -8.88 -0.97 -4.43
C TRP A 76 -8.30 -0.94 -3.00
N PRO A 77 -8.11 -2.11 -2.36
CA PRO A 77 -7.33 -2.23 -1.14
C PRO A 77 -5.83 -2.07 -1.42
N ALA A 78 -5.12 -1.40 -0.50
CA ALA A 78 -3.68 -1.22 -0.58
C ALA A 78 -3.00 -1.32 0.80
N ILE A 79 -1.83 -1.95 0.80
CA ILE A 79 -0.84 -1.98 1.89
C ILE A 79 0.46 -1.46 1.27
N TRP A 80 0.87 -0.27 1.67
CA TRP A 80 1.92 0.47 0.98
C TRP A 80 2.66 1.39 1.93
N MET A 81 3.71 2.02 1.44
CA MET A 81 4.59 2.85 2.25
C MET A 81 4.99 4.10 1.49
N MET A 82 5.09 5.20 2.22
CA MET A 82 5.57 6.49 1.71
C MET A 82 6.77 6.96 2.54
N PRO A 83 7.69 7.75 1.95
CA PRO A 83 8.80 8.35 2.67
C PRO A 83 8.27 9.29 3.76
N THR A 84 8.88 9.22 4.94
CA THR A 84 8.51 10.10 6.06
C THR A 84 9.13 11.49 5.89
N ASP A 85 10.38 11.53 5.43
CA ASP A 85 11.23 12.72 5.41
C ASP A 85 11.29 13.43 4.04
N GLU A 86 10.91 12.75 2.94
CA GLU A 86 10.84 13.28 1.55
C GLU A 86 12.13 14.00 1.09
N ILE A 87 13.30 13.47 1.46
CA ILE A 87 14.58 14.19 1.31
C ILE A 87 15.03 14.40 -0.15
N TYR A 88 14.43 13.72 -1.12
CA TYR A 88 14.76 13.79 -2.54
C TYR A 88 13.74 14.60 -3.36
N GLY A 89 12.78 15.26 -2.70
CA GLY A 89 11.69 15.99 -3.32
C GLY A 89 10.33 15.30 -3.17
N GLY A 90 9.31 15.84 -3.83
CA GLY A 90 7.95 15.29 -3.77
C GLY A 90 7.85 13.91 -4.44
N TRP A 91 6.65 13.35 -4.43
CA TRP A 91 6.40 12.09 -5.12
C TRP A 91 6.66 12.20 -6.64
N ALA A 92 7.36 11.26 -7.29
CA ALA A 92 7.92 10.00 -6.77
C ALA A 92 9.44 10.08 -6.50
N SER A 93 10.04 11.27 -6.51
CA SER A 93 11.48 11.45 -6.30
C SER A 93 11.97 10.88 -4.97
N SER A 94 11.13 10.91 -3.94
CA SER A 94 11.41 10.31 -2.62
C SER A 94 10.91 8.87 -2.45
N GLY A 95 10.32 8.28 -3.49
CA GLY A 95 9.92 6.89 -3.53
C GLY A 95 8.51 6.60 -3.03
N GLU A 96 8.02 5.39 -3.35
CA GLU A 96 6.82 4.72 -2.84
C GLU A 96 7.08 3.21 -2.90
N ILE A 97 6.63 2.47 -1.88
CA ILE A 97 6.73 1.00 -1.84
C ILE A 97 5.34 0.41 -1.63
N ASP A 98 4.83 -0.26 -2.65
CA ASP A 98 3.56 -0.98 -2.60
C ASP A 98 3.82 -2.43 -2.23
N ILE A 99 3.52 -2.81 -0.99
CA ILE A 99 3.67 -4.19 -0.49
C ILE A 99 2.59 -5.07 -1.12
N MET A 100 1.37 -4.54 -1.23
CA MET A 100 0.23 -5.21 -1.82
C MET A 100 -0.75 -4.16 -2.36
N GLU A 101 -1.06 -4.26 -3.64
CA GLU A 101 -2.26 -3.68 -4.22
C GLU A 101 -3.07 -4.76 -4.93
N ALA A 102 -4.38 -4.57 -4.93
CA ALA A 102 -5.30 -5.34 -5.75
C ALA A 102 -6.42 -4.44 -6.23
N ILE A 103 -6.99 -4.75 -7.38
CA ILE A 103 -8.19 -4.09 -7.89
C ILE A 103 -9.21 -5.12 -8.34
N ASN A 104 -10.49 -4.82 -8.17
CA ASN A 104 -11.58 -5.58 -8.81
C ASN A 104 -11.52 -7.09 -8.52
N LEU A 105 -11.08 -7.49 -7.33
CA LEU A 105 -11.05 -8.90 -6.92
C LEU A 105 -12.45 -9.53 -7.04
N ASN A 106 -12.51 -10.83 -7.36
CA ASN A 106 -13.73 -11.57 -7.70
C ASN A 106 -14.57 -10.96 -8.83
N THR A 107 -13.95 -10.22 -9.75
CA THR A 107 -14.59 -9.81 -11.01
C THR A 107 -13.88 -10.45 -12.20
N ASN A 108 -14.54 -10.44 -13.35
CA ASN A 108 -14.00 -11.03 -14.59
C ASN A 108 -12.72 -10.34 -15.09
N SER A 109 -12.41 -9.13 -14.60
CA SER A 109 -11.30 -8.31 -15.09
C SER A 109 -9.99 -8.52 -14.32
N ALA A 110 -10.02 -9.09 -13.11
CA ALA A 110 -8.85 -9.20 -12.23
C ALA A 110 -9.04 -10.23 -11.11
N SER A 111 -9.29 -11.50 -11.45
CA SER A 111 -9.44 -12.53 -10.42
C SER A 111 -8.11 -12.76 -9.70
N HIS A 112 -8.07 -12.38 -8.42
CA HIS A 112 -7.02 -12.73 -7.44
C HIS A 112 -5.58 -12.31 -7.78
N ASN A 113 -5.42 -11.26 -8.57
CA ASN A 113 -4.11 -10.65 -8.82
C ASN A 113 -3.69 -9.78 -7.65
N ILE A 114 -2.46 -10.01 -7.17
CA ILE A 114 -1.78 -9.22 -6.15
C ILE A 114 -0.54 -8.57 -6.78
N HIS A 115 -0.43 -7.26 -6.64
CA HIS A 115 0.64 -6.46 -7.22
C HIS A 115 1.58 -5.95 -6.14
N GLY A 116 2.89 -6.01 -6.40
CA GLY A 116 3.92 -5.37 -5.61
C GLY A 116 4.74 -4.45 -6.51
N THR A 117 4.87 -3.19 -6.12
CA THR A 117 5.42 -2.13 -6.98
C THR A 117 6.31 -1.20 -6.17
N ILE A 118 7.28 -0.59 -6.84
CA ILE A 118 7.99 0.59 -6.35
C ILE A 118 7.80 1.72 -7.34
N HIS A 119 7.60 2.94 -6.85
CA HIS A 119 7.62 4.16 -7.66
C HIS A 119 8.86 4.98 -7.29
N PHE A 120 9.54 5.52 -8.30
CA PHE A 120 10.82 6.21 -8.15
C PHE A 120 11.07 7.16 -9.34
N GLY A 121 12.28 7.72 -9.47
CA GLY A 121 12.69 8.59 -10.56
C GLY A 121 12.47 10.06 -10.21
N GLY A 122 11.69 10.77 -11.02
CA GLY A 122 11.37 12.18 -10.80
C GLY A 122 10.00 12.42 -10.17
N GLU A 123 9.70 13.68 -9.93
CA GLU A 123 8.36 14.13 -9.53
C GLU A 123 7.37 13.90 -10.68
N TRP A 124 6.08 13.81 -10.37
CA TRP A 124 5.03 13.75 -11.39
C TRP A 124 5.23 14.85 -12.46
N PRO A 125 5.12 14.55 -13.76
CA PRO A 125 4.74 13.27 -14.37
C PRO A 125 5.94 12.39 -14.78
N ASN A 126 7.15 12.70 -14.32
CA ASN A 126 8.40 12.04 -14.74
C ASN A 126 8.74 10.77 -13.95
N ASN A 127 7.85 10.36 -13.03
CA ASN A 127 8.04 9.17 -12.24
C ASN A 127 8.19 7.91 -13.12
N ARG A 128 8.83 6.90 -12.54
CA ARG A 128 8.96 5.54 -13.04
C ARG A 128 8.41 4.59 -12.01
N HIS A 129 8.16 3.36 -12.44
CA HIS A 129 7.75 2.29 -11.55
C HIS A 129 8.33 0.96 -12.05
N ALA A 130 8.55 0.05 -11.12
CA ALA A 130 8.94 -1.33 -11.40
C ALA A 130 8.24 -2.24 -10.39
N GLY A 131 7.80 -3.41 -10.83
CA GLY A 131 7.02 -4.28 -9.98
C GLY A 131 6.86 -5.68 -10.56
N ALA A 132 6.13 -6.50 -9.83
CA ALA A 132 5.71 -7.83 -10.24
C ALA A 132 4.28 -8.07 -9.75
N HIS A 133 3.68 -9.16 -10.21
CA HIS A 133 2.39 -9.60 -9.69
C HIS A 133 2.36 -11.13 -9.58
N ILE A 134 1.48 -11.61 -8.72
CA ILE A 134 1.11 -13.02 -8.61
C ILE A 134 -0.41 -13.15 -8.69
N THR A 135 -0.88 -14.18 -9.37
CA THR A 135 -2.29 -14.58 -9.34
C THR A 135 -2.43 -15.74 -8.36
N LEU A 136 -3.26 -15.59 -7.33
CA LEU A 136 -3.56 -16.68 -6.40
C LEU A 136 -4.56 -17.64 -7.05
N GLN A 137 -4.08 -18.77 -7.56
CA GLN A 137 -4.91 -19.74 -8.30
C GLN A 137 -5.69 -20.69 -7.38
N ASP A 138 -5.08 -21.07 -6.26
CA ASP A 138 -5.61 -22.11 -5.36
C ASP A 138 -6.15 -21.54 -4.04
N SER A 139 -6.25 -20.22 -3.91
CA SER A 139 -6.74 -19.54 -2.72
C SER A 139 -7.43 -18.23 -3.06
N ASN A 140 -8.32 -17.76 -2.18
CA ASN A 140 -9.13 -16.58 -2.46
C ASN A 140 -8.89 -15.48 -1.40
N PRO A 141 -8.22 -14.36 -1.77
CA PRO A 141 -7.87 -13.31 -0.83
C PRO A 141 -9.06 -12.54 -0.26
N THR A 142 -10.26 -12.78 -0.79
CA THR A 142 -11.49 -12.13 -0.34
C THR A 142 -12.26 -12.96 0.70
N THR A 143 -11.94 -14.25 0.81
CA THR A 143 -12.56 -15.17 1.77
C THR A 143 -11.57 -15.68 2.81
N GLU A 144 -10.28 -15.65 2.50
CA GLU A 144 -9.20 -16.18 3.32
C GLU A 144 -8.20 -15.08 3.70
N PHE A 145 -7.52 -15.25 4.83
CA PHE A 145 -6.44 -14.37 5.23
C PHE A 145 -5.13 -14.83 4.58
N HIS A 146 -4.42 -13.88 3.98
CA HIS A 146 -3.08 -14.10 3.44
C HIS A 146 -2.08 -13.19 4.16
N THR A 147 -0.81 -13.58 4.13
CA THR A 147 0.29 -12.77 4.66
C THR A 147 1.05 -12.12 3.51
N TYR A 148 0.89 -10.81 3.38
CA TYR A 148 1.58 -9.98 2.39
C TYR A 148 2.88 -9.48 2.99
N THR A 149 4.00 -9.75 2.31
CA THR A 149 5.33 -9.49 2.87
C THR A 149 6.21 -8.74 1.88
N ILE A 150 6.97 -7.77 2.41
CA ILE A 150 8.12 -7.19 1.73
C ILE A 150 9.37 -7.44 2.58
N ASP A 151 10.42 -7.94 1.94
CA ASP A 151 11.79 -7.82 2.44
C ASP A 151 12.41 -6.61 1.76
N TRP A 152 12.72 -5.58 2.54
CA TRP A 152 13.36 -4.36 2.05
C TRP A 152 14.76 -4.24 2.63
N ALA A 153 15.74 -4.29 1.74
CA ALA A 153 17.17 -4.13 2.01
C ALA A 153 17.72 -2.94 1.20
N GLU A 154 18.96 -2.56 1.49
CA GLU A 154 19.70 -1.52 0.78
C GLU A 154 19.83 -1.82 -0.71
N ASP A 155 20.09 -3.08 -1.07
CA ASP A 155 20.40 -3.50 -2.43
C ASP A 155 19.26 -4.23 -3.15
N LYS A 156 18.19 -4.63 -2.44
CA LYS A 156 17.06 -5.36 -3.03
C LYS A 156 15.75 -5.19 -2.26
N MET A 157 14.65 -5.40 -2.98
CA MET A 157 13.32 -5.60 -2.43
C MET A 157 12.71 -6.89 -2.96
N ARG A 158 12.07 -7.67 -2.11
CA ARG A 158 11.41 -8.93 -2.49
C ARG A 158 10.01 -9.01 -1.93
N TRP A 159 9.05 -9.34 -2.79
CA TRP A 159 7.64 -9.48 -2.41
C TRP A 159 7.24 -10.94 -2.27
N TYR A 160 6.37 -11.19 -1.29
CA TYR A 160 5.81 -12.51 -1.02
C TYR A 160 4.33 -12.44 -0.68
N VAL A 161 3.62 -13.50 -1.05
CA VAL A 161 2.29 -13.83 -0.49
C VAL A 161 2.39 -15.22 0.13
N ASP A 162 2.05 -15.34 1.42
CA ASP A 162 2.15 -16.58 2.19
C ASP A 162 3.53 -17.25 2.12
N GLY A 163 4.59 -16.42 2.13
CA GLY A 163 5.97 -16.89 2.01
C GLY A 163 6.39 -17.31 0.59
N ILE A 164 5.48 -17.26 -0.39
CA ILE A 164 5.79 -17.51 -1.80
C ILE A 164 6.33 -16.23 -2.43
N HIS A 165 7.62 -16.26 -2.79
CA HIS A 165 8.29 -15.18 -3.49
C HIS A 165 7.73 -15.02 -4.92
N TYR A 166 7.41 -13.80 -5.33
CA TYR A 166 6.90 -13.55 -6.69
C TYR A 166 7.53 -12.34 -7.41
N GLY A 167 8.34 -11.53 -6.71
CA GLY A 167 8.91 -10.33 -7.29
C GLY A 167 10.20 -9.93 -6.61
N THR A 168 11.19 -9.49 -7.40
CA THR A 168 12.42 -8.89 -6.91
C THR A 168 12.73 -7.62 -7.70
N GLN A 169 13.07 -6.55 -7.00
CA GLN A 169 13.79 -5.40 -7.56
C GLN A 169 15.15 -5.31 -6.89
N ILE A 170 16.17 -4.91 -7.64
CA ILE A 170 17.54 -4.71 -7.13
C ILE A 170 17.98 -3.27 -7.38
N ALA A 171 19.02 -2.80 -6.68
CA ALA A 171 19.46 -1.41 -6.65
C ALA A 171 19.59 -0.70 -8.00
N ASN A 172 19.99 -1.40 -9.06
CA ASN A 172 20.11 -0.80 -10.40
C ASN A 172 18.78 -0.65 -11.15
N HIS A 173 17.66 -1.12 -10.59
CA HIS A 173 16.32 -0.96 -11.14
C HIS A 173 15.67 0.35 -10.72
N TRP A 174 16.18 1.05 -9.72
CA TRP A 174 15.64 2.31 -9.23
C TRP A 174 16.69 3.41 -9.16
N TYR A 175 16.21 4.65 -9.14
CA TYR A 175 17.01 5.86 -8.99
C TYR A 175 16.10 7.02 -8.57
N THR A 176 16.69 8.15 -8.21
CA THR A 176 15.98 9.44 -8.07
C THR A 176 16.65 10.48 -8.96
N ASP A 177 15.87 11.44 -9.47
CA ASP A 177 16.40 12.57 -10.27
C ASP A 177 17.17 13.59 -9.40
N ASN A 178 17.00 13.55 -8.08
CA ASN A 178 17.65 14.47 -7.12
C ASN A 178 18.51 13.72 -6.09
N PRO A 179 19.53 12.94 -6.49
CA PRO A 179 20.27 12.09 -5.56
C PRO A 179 21.10 12.91 -4.57
N ILE A 180 21.03 12.54 -3.29
CA ILE A 180 21.88 13.08 -2.22
C ILE A 180 22.78 11.96 -1.69
N GLY A 181 24.02 11.92 -2.19
CA GLY A 181 25.11 11.09 -1.67
C GLY A 181 25.01 9.57 -1.87
N SER A 182 23.84 9.01 -2.13
CA SER A 182 23.58 7.57 -2.16
C SER A 182 23.12 7.07 -3.52
N SER A 183 23.69 5.96 -3.98
CA SER A 183 23.26 5.26 -5.20
C SER A 183 22.02 4.38 -4.99
N PHE A 184 21.57 4.21 -3.76
CA PHE A 184 20.40 3.39 -3.40
C PHE A 184 19.13 4.22 -3.21
N ALA A 185 19.23 5.54 -3.40
CA ALA A 185 18.10 6.45 -3.36
C ALA A 185 17.04 6.08 -4.42
N PRO A 186 15.74 6.20 -4.10
CA PRO A 186 15.21 6.90 -2.92
C PRO A 186 14.85 5.99 -1.72
N PHE A 187 15.13 4.69 -1.81
CA PHE A 187 14.70 3.69 -0.81
C PHE A 187 15.72 3.46 0.31
N ASP A 188 16.48 4.50 0.64
CA ASP A 188 17.52 4.53 1.66
C ASP A 188 17.23 5.54 2.78
N GLN A 189 15.97 5.97 2.88
CA GLN A 189 15.43 6.79 3.96
C GLN A 189 14.34 6.04 4.74
N ARG A 190 13.72 6.69 5.73
CA ARG A 190 12.62 6.09 6.49
C ARG A 190 11.30 6.19 5.72
N PHE A 191 10.53 5.11 5.78
CA PHE A 191 9.19 5.03 5.23
C PHE A 191 8.18 4.68 6.34
N HIS A 192 6.97 5.22 6.23
CA HIS A 192 5.84 4.88 7.07
C HIS A 192 4.83 4.02 6.32
N LEU A 193 4.11 3.17 7.04
CA LEU A 193 3.10 2.28 6.48
C LEU A 193 1.77 3.01 6.30
N ILE A 194 1.04 2.65 5.25
CA ILE A 194 -0.30 3.10 4.93
C ILE A 194 -1.19 1.89 4.62
N LEU A 195 -2.38 1.88 5.21
CA LEU A 195 -3.42 0.88 4.96
C LEU A 195 -4.70 1.59 4.54
N ASN A 196 -5.29 1.22 3.40
CA ASN A 196 -6.57 1.80 2.97
C ASN A 196 -7.39 0.86 2.08
N VAL A 197 -8.65 1.26 1.89
CA VAL A 197 -9.51 0.77 0.81
C VAL A 197 -10.01 1.98 0.03
N ALA A 198 -9.45 2.20 -1.17
CA ALA A 198 -9.95 3.19 -2.09
C ALA A 198 -11.20 2.68 -2.83
N VAL A 199 -12.04 3.63 -3.27
CA VAL A 199 -13.25 3.36 -4.05
C VAL A 199 -13.25 4.26 -5.27
N GLY A 200 -13.10 3.65 -6.44
CA GLY A 200 -12.87 4.34 -7.71
C GLY A 200 -11.39 4.66 -7.96
N GLY A 201 -11.10 5.07 -9.19
CA GLY A 201 -9.76 5.44 -9.64
C GLY A 201 -9.55 5.11 -11.11
N GLN A 202 -8.48 5.65 -11.71
CA GLN A 202 -8.16 5.36 -13.11
C GLN A 202 -7.88 3.87 -13.33
N TRP A 203 -7.17 3.24 -12.40
CA TRP A 203 -6.78 1.83 -12.50
C TRP A 203 -7.94 0.84 -12.20
N PRO A 204 -8.62 0.91 -11.04
CA PRO A 204 -9.76 0.02 -10.78
C PRO A 204 -10.98 0.36 -11.65
N GLY A 205 -11.06 1.56 -12.22
CA GLY A 205 -12.30 2.11 -12.76
C GLY A 205 -13.26 2.51 -11.62
N ASN A 206 -14.48 2.93 -11.97
CA ASN A 206 -15.49 3.30 -10.99
C ASN A 206 -16.31 2.08 -10.54
N PRO A 207 -16.88 2.10 -9.32
CA PRO A 207 -17.96 1.21 -8.94
C PRO A 207 -19.13 1.29 -9.94
N ASN A 208 -19.83 0.17 -10.09
CA ASN A 208 -20.99 0.04 -10.97
C ASN A 208 -22.15 -0.67 -10.25
N ALA A 209 -23.24 -0.95 -10.96
CA ALA A 209 -24.43 -1.60 -10.40
C ALA A 209 -24.20 -3.00 -9.79
N SER A 210 -23.10 -3.68 -10.12
CA SER A 210 -22.74 -4.98 -9.52
C SER A 210 -21.84 -4.86 -8.30
N THR A 211 -21.39 -3.64 -7.95
CA THR A 211 -20.53 -3.42 -6.80
C THR A 211 -21.35 -3.43 -5.53
N GLN A 212 -21.00 -4.31 -4.59
CA GLN A 212 -21.70 -4.43 -3.32
C GLN A 212 -20.99 -3.67 -2.23
N PHE A 213 -21.75 -2.95 -1.41
CA PHE A 213 -21.27 -2.26 -0.21
C PHE A 213 -22.07 -2.72 1.02
N PRO A 214 -21.48 -2.66 2.23
CA PRO A 214 -20.10 -2.25 2.51
C PRO A 214 -19.06 -3.27 2.04
N GLN A 215 -17.80 -2.82 1.92
CA GLN A 215 -16.64 -3.67 1.67
C GLN A 215 -15.63 -3.49 2.78
N THR A 216 -14.96 -4.56 3.20
CA THR A 216 -14.03 -4.53 4.34
C THR A 216 -12.67 -5.11 3.98
N MET A 217 -11.60 -4.44 4.40
CA MET A 217 -10.30 -5.06 4.59
C MET A 217 -10.16 -5.40 6.08
N GLU A 218 -9.99 -6.68 6.37
CA GLU A 218 -9.71 -7.16 7.73
C GLU A 218 -8.21 -7.38 7.89
N VAL A 219 -7.58 -6.70 8.83
CA VAL A 219 -6.14 -6.84 9.14
C VAL A 219 -6.01 -7.50 10.51
N ASP A 220 -5.44 -8.70 10.52
CA ASP A 220 -5.19 -9.48 11.73
C ASP A 220 -3.96 -8.93 12.48
N TYR A 221 -2.85 -8.72 11.77
CA TYR A 221 -1.68 -8.08 12.34
C TYR A 221 -0.86 -7.33 11.30
N VAL A 222 -0.05 -6.42 11.82
CA VAL A 222 1.12 -5.84 11.15
C VAL A 222 2.33 -6.17 12.03
N ARG A 223 3.37 -6.75 11.44
CA ARG A 223 4.63 -7.03 12.13
C ARG A 223 5.80 -6.50 11.32
N VAL A 224 6.73 -5.84 12.00
CA VAL A 224 7.95 -5.33 11.40
C VAL A 224 9.12 -5.94 12.13
N TYR A 225 10.01 -6.56 11.36
CA TYR A 225 11.19 -7.25 11.87
C TYR A 225 12.43 -6.55 11.34
N SER A 226 13.37 -6.29 12.24
CA SER A 226 14.73 -5.86 11.88
C SER A 226 15.64 -7.08 11.88
N CYS A 227 16.78 -6.95 11.19
CA CYS A 227 17.80 -7.97 11.14
C CYS A 227 19.09 -7.45 11.77
N PRO A 228 19.29 -7.63 13.09
CA PRO A 228 20.41 -6.98 13.79
C PRO A 228 21.78 -7.36 13.22
N ASP A 229 21.93 -8.60 12.74
CA ASP A 229 23.20 -9.12 12.24
C ASP A 229 23.49 -8.73 10.77
N SER A 230 22.46 -8.31 10.02
CA SER A 230 22.61 -7.81 8.65
C SER A 230 21.53 -6.77 8.31
N PRO A 231 21.56 -5.61 9.00
CA PRO A 231 20.45 -4.64 8.99
C PRO A 231 20.20 -4.03 7.61
N ASN A 232 21.22 -4.04 6.74
CA ASN A 232 21.13 -3.49 5.40
C ASN A 232 20.88 -4.53 4.31
N THR A 233 21.28 -5.79 4.49
CA THR A 233 21.27 -6.80 3.40
C THR A 233 20.26 -7.92 3.61
N LEU A 234 19.75 -8.06 4.84
CA LEU A 234 18.85 -9.12 5.26
C LEU A 234 19.37 -10.55 4.99
N THR A 235 20.69 -10.73 4.97
CA THR A 235 21.34 -11.99 4.54
C THR A 235 21.37 -13.08 5.61
N SER A 236 21.21 -12.71 6.89
CA SER A 236 21.30 -13.64 8.03
C SER A 236 20.02 -13.70 8.86
N CYS A 237 18.91 -13.17 8.35
CA CYS A 237 17.62 -13.21 9.03
C CYS A 237 16.98 -14.57 8.77
N GLN A 238 16.91 -15.40 9.81
CA GLN A 238 16.05 -16.59 9.82
C GLN A 238 14.65 -16.21 10.30
#